data_AF-K6UD87-F1
#
_entry.id   AF-K6UD87-F1
#
_cell.length_a   1.000
_cell.length_b   1.000
_cell.length_c   1.000
_cell.angle_alpha   90.00
_cell.angle_beta   90.00
_cell.angle_gamma   90.00
#
_symmetry.space_group_name_H-M   'P 1'
#
loop_
_entity.id
_entity.type
_entity.pdbx_description
1 polymer ?
#
loop_
_entity_poly.entity_id
_entity_poly.type
_entity_poly.pdbx_seq_one_letter_code
_entity_poly.pdbx_strand_id
1 'polypeptide(L)'
;MSGGGEAVPRLSFEEMKGEMSKYGVDITQGTLKNPTTEDMQGVYSMCIKHILNKDINNIRIEEFTGDLKSSMPSIDGIQILPNEGKNHLQAIGNLRFIRHCEQINKILCVENTLSYLFKPEYIYMDNDIKIKKIEDGKSEDLILDTELKTVRNELHSLMDKYEQIKNSVLSEKNKKRDYEEEIIENQNLLNAQQSIIISLRTTKDKIVNETNELKFQFSRFRQKKEDLEDQIVPSPEKLQEYNQELKNLLREHVSYFDLDKKKNEEIKNKINIADLCLKKLVELLTSLTSHFNDTIKYHIEKKDELKNLEKYMKTLTSDRDDIVMKKKNQVKILQDTEQYFAEQKAKWNAKIEGEEKNVVVVEKKVNEMYEQIDELNREADREAQEIDSIVKLIQDTLDSYSRNFAVIDDLTERTRSSHTLLAAKVRNLVLPCAGKS
;
A
#
# COMPACT_ATOMS: atom_id res chain seq x y z
N MET A 1 8.32 1.66 34.42
CA MET A 1 7.82 0.41 35.03
C MET A 1 6.44 0.16 34.47
N SER A 2 6.30 -0.85 33.63
CA SER A 2 5.02 -1.29 33.06
C SER A 2 4.27 -2.12 34.11
N GLY A 3 3.19 -1.58 34.66
CA GLY A 3 2.24 -2.38 35.42
C GLY A 3 1.43 -3.22 34.44
N GLY A 4 1.73 -4.52 34.36
CA GLY A 4 0.88 -5.48 33.67
C GLY A 4 -0.45 -5.59 34.41
N GLY A 5 -1.52 -5.07 33.82
CA GLY A 5 -2.88 -5.44 34.22
C GLY A 5 -3.14 -6.87 33.77
N GLU A 6 -3.49 -7.75 34.71
CA GLU A 6 -4.02 -9.08 34.37
C GLU A 6 -5.20 -8.90 33.40
N ALA A 7 -5.14 -9.58 32.26
CA ALA A 7 -6.22 -9.55 31.30
C ALA A 7 -7.47 -10.19 31.92
N VAL A 8 -8.49 -9.36 32.17
CA VAL A 8 -9.82 -9.81 32.61
C VAL A 8 -10.28 -10.93 31.67
N PRO A 9 -10.69 -12.11 32.19
CA PRO A 9 -11.14 -13.22 31.37
C PRO A 9 -12.29 -12.80 30.45
N ARG A 10 -12.16 -13.05 29.15
CA ARG A 10 -13.24 -12.80 28.18
C ARG A 10 -14.28 -13.91 28.31
N LEU A 11 -15.33 -13.66 29.08
CA LEU A 11 -16.50 -14.54 29.20
C LEU A 11 -17.32 -14.50 27.91
N SER A 12 -17.88 -15.64 27.51
CA SER A 12 -18.89 -15.70 26.46
C SER A 12 -20.21 -15.05 26.91
N PHE A 13 -21.08 -14.70 25.95
CA PHE A 13 -22.36 -14.04 26.25
C PHE A 13 -23.23 -14.85 27.24
N GLU A 14 -23.30 -16.16 27.08
CA GLU A 14 -24.10 -17.03 27.96
C GLU A 14 -23.51 -17.14 29.37
N GLU A 15 -22.17 -17.15 29.50
CA GLU A 15 -21.49 -17.12 30.80
C GLU A 15 -21.68 -15.78 31.51
N MET A 16 -21.57 -14.67 30.77
CA MET A 16 -21.79 -13.33 31.32
C MET A 16 -23.24 -13.12 31.74
N LYS A 17 -24.20 -13.55 30.92
CA LYS A 17 -25.62 -13.56 31.27
C LYS A 17 -25.88 -14.40 32.51
N GLY A 18 -25.27 -15.58 32.60
CA GLY A 18 -25.36 -16.47 33.76
C GLY A 18 -24.83 -15.84 35.05
N GLU A 19 -23.67 -15.19 35.00
CA GLU A 19 -23.09 -14.51 36.18
C GLU A 19 -23.89 -13.26 36.58
N MET A 20 -24.30 -12.42 35.63
CA MET A 20 -25.02 -11.18 35.94
C MET A 20 -26.45 -11.45 36.42
N SER A 21 -27.07 -12.54 35.96
CA SER A 21 -28.36 -13.03 36.47
C SER A 21 -28.32 -13.40 37.96
N LYS A 22 -27.19 -13.90 38.48
CA LYS A 22 -27.03 -14.24 39.92
C LYS A 22 -27.12 -13.01 40.82
N TYR A 23 -26.77 -11.84 40.28
CA TYR A 23 -26.90 -10.56 40.97
C TYR A 23 -28.24 -9.88 40.66
N GLY A 24 -29.13 -10.48 39.86
CA GLY A 24 -30.44 -9.92 39.53
C GLY A 24 -30.42 -8.90 38.38
N VAL A 25 -29.40 -8.94 37.52
CA VAL A 25 -29.32 -8.12 36.30
C VAL A 25 -29.66 -9.00 35.10
N ASP A 26 -30.76 -8.68 34.42
CA ASP A 26 -31.17 -9.38 33.22
C ASP A 26 -30.57 -8.68 31.99
N ILE A 27 -29.72 -9.38 31.25
CA ILE A 27 -28.94 -8.81 30.15
C ILE A 27 -29.36 -9.48 28.85
N THR A 28 -29.75 -8.65 27.89
CA THR A 28 -30.09 -9.10 26.54
C THR A 28 -28.88 -8.95 25.61
N GLN A 29 -28.88 -9.66 24.46
CA GLN A 29 -27.86 -9.42 23.44
C GLN A 29 -27.85 -7.96 22.94
N GLY A 30 -29.00 -7.28 22.99
CA GLY A 30 -29.12 -5.86 22.66
C GLY A 30 -28.36 -4.99 23.66
N THR A 31 -28.49 -5.27 24.95
CA THR A 31 -27.82 -4.56 26.04
C THR A 31 -26.28 -4.63 25.95
N LEU A 32 -25.73 -5.73 25.44
CA LEU A 32 -24.26 -5.87 25.25
C LEU A 32 -23.77 -5.33 23.91
N LYS A 33 -24.58 -5.42 22.85
CA LYS A 33 -24.21 -4.92 21.52
C LYS A 33 -24.40 -3.41 21.37
N ASN A 34 -25.42 -2.83 21.98
CA ASN A 34 -25.75 -1.40 21.93
C ASN A 34 -26.40 -0.98 23.28
N PRO A 35 -25.62 -0.84 24.36
CA PRO A 35 -26.14 -0.47 25.66
C PRO A 35 -26.72 0.95 25.61
N THR A 36 -27.92 1.12 26.15
CA THR A 36 -28.47 2.44 26.40
C THR A 36 -27.87 3.05 27.66
N THR A 37 -28.07 4.35 27.84
CA THR A 37 -27.69 5.05 29.07
C THR A 37 -28.34 4.42 30.31
N GLU A 38 -29.58 3.96 30.21
CA GLU A 38 -30.30 3.31 31.31
C GLU A 38 -29.70 1.94 31.64
N ASP A 39 -29.33 1.16 30.63
CA ASP A 39 -28.67 -0.14 30.81
C ASP A 39 -27.34 0.00 31.58
N MET A 40 -26.51 0.96 31.18
CA MET A 40 -25.23 1.23 31.84
C MET A 40 -25.44 1.74 33.27
N GLN A 41 -26.41 2.62 33.49
CA GLN A 41 -26.76 3.09 34.84
C GLN A 41 -27.25 1.94 35.74
N GLY A 42 -28.02 0.99 35.20
CA GLY A 42 -28.45 -0.21 35.91
C GLY A 42 -27.27 -1.08 36.36
N VAL A 43 -26.34 -1.37 35.46
CA VAL A 43 -25.13 -2.16 35.77
C VAL A 43 -24.26 -1.47 36.83
N TYR A 44 -23.99 -0.17 36.69
CA TYR A 44 -23.21 0.57 37.67
C TYR A 44 -23.91 0.67 39.03
N SER A 45 -25.24 0.83 39.07
CA SER A 45 -26.00 0.84 40.33
C SER A 45 -25.83 -0.46 41.11
N MET A 46 -25.75 -1.58 40.41
CA MET A 46 -25.50 -2.90 41.03
C MET A 46 -24.07 -3.05 41.50
N CYS A 47 -23.10 -2.60 40.72
CA CYS A 47 -21.71 -2.54 41.16
C CYS A 47 -21.56 -1.67 42.42
N ILE A 48 -22.26 -0.53 42.50
CA ILE A 48 -22.24 0.32 43.69
C ILE A 48 -22.86 -0.41 44.89
N LYS A 49 -23.98 -1.10 44.69
CA LYS A 49 -24.64 -1.88 45.73
C LYS A 49 -23.76 -3.01 46.27
N HIS A 50 -23.12 -3.79 45.39
CA HIS A 50 -22.40 -5.00 45.80
C HIS A 50 -20.92 -4.77 46.13
N ILE A 51 -20.25 -3.80 45.50
CA ILE A 51 -18.83 -3.50 45.73
C ILE A 51 -18.64 -2.43 46.79
N LEU A 52 -19.44 -1.35 46.74
CA LEU A 52 -19.33 -0.23 47.68
C LEU A 52 -20.30 -0.35 48.87
N ASN A 53 -21.18 -1.35 48.88
CA ASN A 53 -22.22 -1.58 49.89
C ASN A 53 -23.10 -0.33 50.12
N LYS A 54 -23.47 0.36 49.03
CA LYS A 54 -24.29 1.58 49.07
C LYS A 54 -25.54 1.41 48.24
N ASP A 55 -26.68 1.79 48.81
CA ASP A 55 -27.95 1.80 48.09
C ASP A 55 -28.05 3.02 47.17
N ILE A 56 -28.64 2.85 45.99
CA ILE A 56 -28.86 3.93 45.03
C ILE A 56 -29.73 5.04 45.60
N ASN A 57 -30.67 4.68 46.49
CA ASN A 57 -31.54 5.61 47.20
C ASN A 57 -30.76 6.53 48.16
N ASN A 58 -29.60 6.08 48.64
CA ASN A 58 -28.70 6.89 49.47
C ASN A 58 -27.76 7.77 48.63
N ILE A 59 -27.64 7.51 47.34
CA ILE A 59 -26.77 8.25 46.41
C ILE A 59 -27.54 9.39 45.74
N ARG A 60 -28.83 9.15 45.46
CA ARG A 60 -29.77 10.10 44.87
C ARG A 60 -30.85 10.51 45.88
N ILE A 61 -30.46 10.75 47.13
CA ILE A 61 -31.40 10.95 48.24
C ILE A 61 -32.41 12.08 47.97
N GLU A 62 -32.00 13.13 47.26
CA GLU A 62 -32.82 14.29 46.95
C GLU A 62 -33.92 13.99 45.92
N GLU A 63 -33.73 12.98 45.07
CA GLU A 63 -34.77 12.51 44.14
C GLU A 63 -35.89 11.78 44.91
N PHE A 64 -35.58 11.19 46.06
CA PHE A 64 -36.55 10.48 46.91
C PHE A 64 -37.17 11.35 48.01
N THR A 65 -36.38 12.23 48.63
CA THR A 65 -36.86 13.09 49.73
C THR A 65 -37.48 14.39 49.23
N GLY A 66 -37.26 14.76 47.96
CA GLY A 66 -37.75 16.02 47.38
C GLY A 66 -37.19 17.28 48.04
N ASP A 67 -36.18 17.11 48.89
CA ASP A 67 -35.62 18.12 49.78
C ASP A 67 -34.12 17.89 49.91
N LEU A 68 -33.35 18.98 49.92
CA LEU A 68 -31.88 18.98 49.93
C LEU A 68 -31.38 18.72 51.37
N LYS A 69 -31.82 17.62 51.97
CA LYS A 69 -31.47 17.29 53.35
C LYS A 69 -30.10 16.62 53.39
N SER A 70 -29.26 17.21 54.24
CA SER A 70 -27.97 16.78 54.76
C SER A 70 -26.74 17.37 54.06
N SER A 71 -25.92 18.05 54.86
CA SER A 71 -24.60 18.65 54.59
C SER A 71 -24.49 20.10 54.09
N MET A 72 -25.40 20.99 54.48
CA MET A 72 -25.11 22.43 54.56
C MET A 72 -25.09 22.86 56.03
N PRO A 73 -24.03 23.57 56.52
CA PRO A 73 -24.07 24.15 57.85
C PRO A 73 -25.16 25.22 57.87
N SER A 74 -26.19 25.04 58.70
CA SER A 74 -27.19 26.08 58.93
C SER A 74 -26.61 27.14 59.85
N ILE A 75 -26.45 28.37 59.36
CA ILE A 75 -26.30 29.56 60.21
C ILE A 75 -27.70 30.17 60.32
N ASP A 76 -28.21 30.27 61.55
CA ASP A 76 -29.41 31.03 61.95
C ASP A 76 -30.71 30.84 61.15
N GLY A 77 -31.09 29.59 60.85
CA GLY A 77 -32.47 29.26 60.49
C GLY A 77 -32.99 29.83 59.16
N ILE A 78 -32.13 30.42 58.31
CA ILE A 78 -32.52 30.89 56.99
C ILE A 78 -32.33 29.74 55.98
N GLN A 79 -33.44 29.19 55.48
CA GLN A 79 -33.44 28.34 54.28
C GLN A 79 -33.08 29.21 53.07
N ILE A 80 -31.80 29.20 52.69
CA ILE A 80 -31.34 29.83 51.44
C ILE A 80 -31.47 28.77 50.34
N LEU A 81 -32.61 28.76 49.64
CA LEU A 81 -32.68 28.43 48.21
C LEU A 81 -34.07 28.82 47.68
N PRO A 82 -34.16 29.62 46.60
CA PRO A 82 -35.41 29.88 45.89
C PRO A 82 -35.88 28.60 45.18
N ASN A 83 -37.16 28.57 44.78
CA ASN A 83 -37.83 27.44 44.09
C ASN A 83 -37.07 26.89 42.85
N GLU A 84 -36.07 27.60 42.32
CA GLU A 84 -35.20 27.19 41.21
C GLU A 84 -34.24 26.04 41.55
N GLY A 85 -33.87 25.85 42.82
CA GLY A 85 -32.96 24.77 43.25
C GLY A 85 -33.50 23.36 43.02
N LYS A 86 -34.83 23.21 42.93
CA LYS A 86 -35.49 21.92 42.66
C LYS A 86 -35.13 21.35 41.29
N ASN A 87 -34.89 22.22 40.30
CA ASN A 87 -34.53 21.80 38.94
C ASN A 87 -33.12 21.19 38.85
N HIS A 88 -32.29 21.37 39.89
CA HIS A 88 -30.91 20.89 39.91
C HIS A 88 -30.72 19.61 40.74
N LEU A 89 -31.73 19.14 41.48
CA LEU A 89 -31.62 17.96 42.35
C LEU A 89 -31.18 16.71 41.58
N GLN A 90 -31.75 16.49 40.39
CA GLN A 90 -31.40 15.38 39.50
C GLN A 90 -29.95 15.49 38.99
N ALA A 91 -29.47 16.71 38.70
CA ALA A 91 -28.10 16.93 38.26
C ALA A 91 -27.10 16.64 39.39
N ILE A 92 -27.41 17.03 40.63
CA ILE A 92 -26.58 16.76 41.81
C ILE A 92 -26.56 15.25 42.11
N GLY A 93 -27.71 14.57 42.02
CA GLY A 93 -27.80 13.11 42.12
C GLY A 93 -26.94 12.40 41.07
N ASN A 94 -27.02 12.83 39.81
CA ASN A 94 -26.21 12.31 38.71
C ASN A 94 -24.70 12.53 38.94
N LEU A 95 -24.27 13.68 39.46
CA LEU A 95 -22.85 13.94 39.75
C LEU A 95 -22.31 13.06 40.88
N ARG A 96 -23.09 12.81 41.93
CA ARG A 96 -22.70 11.85 42.99
C ARG A 96 -22.65 10.42 42.47
N PHE A 97 -23.61 10.04 41.63
CA PHE A 97 -23.61 8.74 40.96
C PHE A 97 -22.34 8.54 40.13
N ILE A 98 -21.98 9.53 39.30
CA ILE A 98 -20.75 9.53 38.49
C ILE A 98 -19.50 9.33 39.36
N ARG A 99 -19.36 10.05 40.48
CA ARG A 99 -18.21 9.88 41.39
C ARG A 99 -18.10 8.46 41.93
N HIS A 100 -19.22 7.80 42.21
CA HIS A 100 -19.21 6.41 42.65
C HIS A 100 -18.88 5.43 41.51
N CYS A 101 -19.31 5.72 40.28
CA CYS A 101 -18.88 4.96 39.10
C CYS A 101 -17.36 5.07 38.87
N GLU A 102 -16.77 6.27 39.01
CA GLU A 102 -15.32 6.46 38.93
C GLU A 102 -14.57 5.67 40.01
N GLN A 103 -15.13 5.63 41.22
CA GLN A 103 -14.56 4.86 42.32
C GLN A 103 -14.56 3.36 42.03
N ILE A 104 -15.65 2.84 41.42
CA ILE A 104 -15.73 1.45 40.97
C ILE A 104 -14.72 1.18 39.85
N ASN A 105 -14.60 2.05 38.86
CA ASN A 105 -13.65 1.88 37.77
C ASN A 105 -12.21 1.82 38.28
N LYS A 106 -11.87 2.63 39.30
CA LYS A 106 -10.57 2.52 39.98
C LYS A 106 -10.37 1.17 40.68
N ILE A 107 -11.39 0.67 41.38
CA ILE A 107 -11.33 -0.63 42.07
C ILE A 107 -11.19 -1.79 41.08
N LEU A 108 -11.92 -1.72 39.97
CA LEU A 108 -11.90 -2.73 38.91
C LEU A 108 -10.77 -2.52 37.89
N CYS A 109 -9.91 -1.52 38.09
CA CYS A 109 -8.82 -1.15 37.19
C CYS A 109 -9.26 -0.91 35.73
N VAL A 110 -10.47 -0.37 35.54
CA VAL A 110 -11.01 0.04 34.24
C VAL A 110 -10.61 1.50 33.97
N GLU A 111 -10.07 1.80 32.79
CA GLU A 111 -9.64 3.15 32.42
C GLU A 111 -10.80 4.16 32.51
N ASN A 112 -10.50 5.40 32.92
CA ASN A 112 -11.53 6.39 33.26
C ASN A 112 -12.32 6.83 32.02
N THR A 113 -13.52 6.31 31.88
CA THR A 113 -14.31 6.40 30.65
C THR A 113 -15.76 6.75 30.96
N LEU A 114 -15.91 7.94 31.53
CA LEU A 114 -17.22 8.57 31.74
C LEU A 114 -17.98 8.83 30.42
N SER A 115 -17.30 8.78 29.27
CA SER A 115 -17.92 8.81 27.94
C SER A 115 -18.86 7.62 27.70
N TYR A 116 -18.65 6.47 28.33
CA TYR A 116 -19.51 5.29 28.22
C TYR A 116 -20.92 5.49 28.79
N LEU A 117 -21.07 6.38 29.78
CA LEU A 117 -22.35 6.63 30.45
C LEU A 117 -23.26 7.60 29.69
N PHE A 118 -22.71 8.42 28.79
CA PHE A 118 -23.48 9.50 28.12
C PHE A 118 -23.40 9.49 26.60
N LYS A 119 -22.44 8.76 25.98
CA LYS A 119 -22.29 8.67 24.51
C LYS A 119 -21.71 7.30 24.07
N PRO A 120 -22.47 6.20 24.21
CA PRO A 120 -22.02 4.87 23.77
C PRO A 120 -21.71 4.77 22.26
N GLU A 121 -22.33 5.61 21.42
CA GLU A 121 -22.24 5.60 19.95
C GLU A 121 -20.83 5.80 19.36
N TYR A 122 -19.97 6.58 20.04
CA TYR A 122 -18.63 6.91 19.52
C TYR A 122 -17.66 5.71 19.50
N ILE A 123 -17.88 4.71 20.36
CA ILE A 123 -17.05 3.51 20.41
C ILE A 123 -17.43 2.54 19.31
N TYR A 124 -18.70 2.48 18.94
CA TYR A 124 -19.18 1.63 17.85
C TYR A 124 -18.70 2.13 16.49
N MET A 125 -18.69 3.45 16.25
CA MET A 125 -18.08 3.99 15.02
C MET A 125 -16.58 3.68 14.93
N ASP A 126 -15.82 3.85 16.01
CA ASP A 126 -14.37 3.59 15.99
C ASP A 126 -14.05 2.10 15.85
N ASN A 127 -14.87 1.23 16.47
CA ASN A 127 -14.76 -0.22 16.31
C ASN A 127 -15.20 -0.70 14.93
N ASP A 128 -16.26 -0.15 14.33
CA ASP A 128 -16.69 -0.49 12.97
C ASP A 128 -15.63 -0.09 11.93
N ILE A 129 -15.01 1.08 12.09
CA ILE A 129 -13.89 1.51 11.23
C ILE A 129 -12.70 0.57 11.38
N LYS A 130 -12.38 0.13 12.62
CA LYS A 130 -11.31 -0.85 12.87
C LYS A 130 -11.63 -2.23 12.31
N ILE A 131 -12.87 -2.70 12.42
CA ILE A 131 -13.32 -4.00 11.88
C ILE A 131 -13.25 -3.97 10.35
N LYS A 132 -13.72 -2.89 9.69
CA LYS A 132 -13.59 -2.73 8.24
C LYS A 132 -12.14 -2.79 7.77
N LYS A 133 -11.23 -2.07 8.46
CA LYS A 133 -9.79 -2.13 8.15
C LYS A 133 -9.21 -3.54 8.31
N ILE A 134 -9.68 -4.33 9.27
CA ILE A 134 -9.24 -5.71 9.47
C ILE A 134 -9.79 -6.63 8.38
N GLU A 135 -11.02 -6.43 7.94
CA GLU A 135 -11.63 -7.19 6.83
C GLU A 135 -10.97 -6.86 5.49
N ASP A 136 -10.71 -5.58 5.23
CA ASP A 136 -9.96 -5.14 4.05
C ASP A 136 -8.55 -5.75 4.05
N GLY A 137 -7.86 -5.72 5.19
CA GLY A 137 -6.54 -6.36 5.35
C GLY A 137 -6.56 -7.88 5.16
N LYS A 138 -7.63 -8.59 5.57
CA LYS A 138 -7.79 -10.03 5.31
C LYS A 138 -7.99 -10.34 3.83
N SER A 139 -8.70 -9.46 3.11
CA SER A 139 -8.90 -9.62 1.67
C SER A 139 -7.58 -9.46 0.90
N GLU A 140 -6.75 -8.51 1.33
CA GLU A 140 -5.42 -8.29 0.77
C GLU A 140 -4.46 -9.45 1.07
N ASP A 141 -4.51 -10.02 2.28
CA ASP A 141 -3.72 -11.18 2.69
C ASP A 141 -4.09 -12.45 1.88
N LEU A 142 -5.38 -12.63 1.58
CA LEU A 142 -5.88 -13.70 0.70
C LEU A 142 -5.38 -13.55 -0.75
N ILE A 143 -5.35 -12.32 -1.27
CA ILE A 143 -4.82 -12.04 -2.61
C ILE A 143 -3.32 -12.34 -2.63
N LEU A 144 -2.58 -11.85 -1.63
CA LEU A 144 -1.14 -12.09 -1.49
C LEU A 144 -0.82 -13.58 -1.36
N ASP A 145 -1.56 -14.37 -0.57
CA ASP A 145 -1.33 -15.82 -0.44
C ASP A 145 -1.59 -16.55 -1.78
N THR A 146 -2.57 -16.10 -2.55
CA THR A 146 -2.87 -16.64 -3.87
C THR A 146 -1.77 -16.33 -4.89
N GLU A 147 -1.24 -15.10 -4.88
CA GLU A 147 -0.09 -14.71 -5.69
C GLU A 147 1.17 -15.48 -5.29
N LEU A 148 1.43 -15.62 -4.00
CA LEU A 148 2.58 -16.35 -3.46
C LEU A 148 2.53 -17.83 -3.87
N LYS A 149 1.33 -18.45 -3.84
CA LYS A 149 1.11 -19.81 -4.32
C LYS A 149 1.35 -19.94 -5.82
N THR A 150 0.98 -18.93 -6.61
CA THR A 150 1.22 -18.89 -8.06
C THR A 150 2.71 -18.81 -8.36
N VAL A 151 3.43 -17.89 -7.71
CA VAL A 151 4.89 -17.74 -7.83
C VAL A 151 5.61 -19.02 -7.42
N ARG A 152 5.14 -19.70 -6.37
CA ARG A 152 5.71 -20.98 -5.91
C ARG A 152 5.55 -22.10 -6.93
N ASN A 153 4.41 -22.15 -7.61
CA ASN A 153 4.16 -23.10 -8.70
C ASN A 153 5.02 -22.80 -9.94
N GLU A 154 5.20 -21.53 -10.29
CA GLU A 154 6.08 -21.12 -11.38
C GLU A 154 7.54 -21.46 -11.09
N LEU A 155 8.00 -21.24 -9.86
CA LEU A 155 9.34 -21.62 -9.41
C LEU A 155 9.55 -23.13 -9.51
N HIS A 156 8.56 -23.93 -9.11
CA HIS A 156 8.64 -25.39 -9.23
C HIS A 156 8.73 -25.83 -10.71
N SER A 157 7.91 -25.25 -11.58
CA SER A 157 7.97 -25.51 -13.02
C SER A 157 9.32 -25.12 -13.63
N LEU A 158 9.92 -24.02 -13.18
CA LEU A 158 11.23 -23.57 -13.63
C LEU A 158 12.35 -24.52 -13.16
N MET A 159 12.28 -25.01 -11.93
CA MET A 159 13.22 -26.01 -11.41
C MET A 159 13.15 -27.32 -12.20
N ASP A 160 11.95 -27.80 -12.54
CA ASP A 160 11.79 -29.01 -13.33
C ASP A 160 12.39 -28.84 -14.73
N LYS A 161 12.16 -27.69 -15.37
CA LYS A 161 12.77 -27.35 -16.67
C LYS A 161 14.29 -27.28 -16.57
N TYR A 162 14.82 -26.70 -15.48
CA TYR A 162 16.26 -26.64 -15.25
C TYR A 162 16.87 -28.04 -15.16
N GLU A 163 16.26 -28.94 -14.40
CA GLU A 163 16.80 -30.31 -14.28
C GLU A 163 16.67 -31.11 -15.57
N GLN A 164 15.60 -30.93 -16.35
CA GLN A 164 15.51 -31.50 -17.70
C GLN A 164 16.64 -31.02 -18.61
N ILE A 165 16.92 -29.71 -18.62
CA ILE A 165 18.00 -29.13 -19.43
C ILE A 165 19.36 -29.66 -18.97
N LYS A 166 19.61 -29.71 -17.67
CA LYS A 166 20.87 -30.21 -17.10
C LYS A 166 21.12 -31.67 -17.49
N ASN A 167 20.10 -32.52 -17.41
CA ASN A 167 20.19 -33.92 -17.82
C ASN A 167 20.42 -34.06 -19.34
N SER A 168 19.76 -33.22 -20.15
CA SER A 168 19.98 -33.16 -21.60
C SER A 168 21.41 -32.77 -21.94
N VAL A 169 21.95 -31.71 -21.31
CA VAL A 169 23.33 -31.26 -21.50
C VAL A 169 24.33 -32.34 -21.10
N LEU A 170 24.08 -33.07 -20.00
CA LEU A 170 24.94 -34.16 -19.56
C LEU A 170 24.95 -35.32 -20.58
N SER A 171 23.79 -35.65 -21.15
CA SER A 171 23.65 -36.66 -22.20
C SER A 171 24.43 -36.28 -23.46
N GLU A 172 24.27 -35.05 -23.94
CA GLU A 172 25.00 -34.55 -25.11
C GLU A 172 26.51 -34.48 -24.87
N LYS A 173 26.94 -34.14 -23.64
CA LYS A 173 28.36 -34.17 -23.28
C LYS A 173 28.95 -35.58 -23.35
N ASN A 174 28.20 -36.60 -22.94
CA ASN A 174 28.63 -37.99 -23.06
C ASN A 174 28.71 -38.41 -24.54
N LYS A 175 27.69 -38.12 -25.35
CA LYS A 175 27.73 -38.41 -26.79
C LYS A 175 28.92 -37.76 -27.48
N LYS A 176 29.23 -36.49 -27.14
CA LYS A 176 30.39 -35.78 -27.67
C LYS A 176 31.70 -36.50 -27.35
N ARG A 177 31.85 -37.00 -26.12
CA ARG A 177 33.03 -37.79 -25.73
C ARG A 177 33.11 -39.08 -26.54
N ASP A 178 31.99 -39.78 -26.71
CA ASP A 178 31.94 -41.03 -27.48
C ASP A 178 32.35 -40.80 -28.94
N TYR A 179 31.90 -39.70 -29.56
CA TYR A 179 32.34 -39.31 -30.91
C TYR A 179 33.82 -38.89 -30.97
N GLU A 180 34.34 -38.22 -29.95
CA GLU A 180 35.77 -37.88 -29.88
C GLU A 180 36.64 -39.15 -29.81
N GLU A 181 36.22 -40.15 -29.03
CA GLU A 181 36.88 -41.46 -28.96
C GLU A 181 36.84 -42.17 -30.33
N GLU A 182 35.68 -42.18 -31.00
CA GLU A 182 35.52 -42.78 -32.33
C GLU A 182 36.38 -42.09 -33.40
N ILE A 183 36.52 -40.75 -33.34
CA ILE A 183 37.39 -39.99 -34.24
C ILE A 183 38.86 -40.38 -34.04
N ILE A 184 39.31 -40.54 -32.79
CA ILE A 184 40.68 -40.96 -32.48
C ILE A 184 40.94 -42.36 -33.02
N GLU A 185 40.00 -43.29 -32.82
CA GLU A 185 40.11 -44.66 -33.33
C GLU A 185 40.19 -44.69 -34.86
N ASN A 186 39.32 -43.94 -35.53
CA ASN A 186 39.33 -43.81 -36.99
C ASN A 186 40.62 -43.15 -37.52
N GLN A 187 41.16 -42.15 -36.82
CA GLN A 187 42.42 -41.53 -37.20
C GLN A 187 43.59 -42.52 -37.07
N ASN A 188 43.61 -43.34 -36.02
CA ASN A 188 44.60 -44.38 -35.85
C ASN A 188 44.52 -45.43 -36.97
N LEU A 189 43.31 -45.84 -37.35
CA LEU A 189 43.08 -46.76 -38.46
C LEU A 189 43.54 -46.16 -39.80
N LEU A 190 43.25 -44.88 -40.05
CA LEU A 190 43.69 -44.17 -41.24
C LEU A 190 45.23 -44.12 -41.33
N ASN A 191 45.90 -43.81 -40.22
CA ASN A 191 47.36 -43.78 -40.14
C ASN A 191 47.95 -45.18 -40.45
N ALA A 192 47.34 -46.25 -39.91
CA ALA A 192 47.75 -47.62 -40.21
C ALA A 192 47.59 -47.95 -41.72
N GLN A 193 46.47 -47.55 -42.33
CA GLN A 193 46.24 -47.73 -43.77
C GLN A 193 47.24 -46.94 -44.62
N GLN A 194 47.58 -45.70 -44.24
CA GLN A 194 48.60 -44.91 -44.94
C GLN A 194 49.97 -45.58 -44.89
N SER A 195 50.36 -46.16 -43.75
CA SER A 195 51.60 -46.93 -43.62
C SER A 195 51.63 -48.12 -44.58
N ILE A 196 50.50 -48.83 -44.75
CA ILE A 196 50.37 -49.94 -45.71
C ILE A 196 50.47 -49.43 -47.15
N ILE A 197 49.85 -48.29 -47.48
CA ILE A 197 49.93 -47.72 -48.82
C ILE A 197 51.38 -47.34 -49.17
N ILE A 198 52.13 -46.78 -48.21
CA ILE A 198 53.55 -46.43 -48.41
C ILE A 198 54.35 -47.70 -48.72
N SER A 199 54.19 -48.78 -47.94
CA SER A 199 54.93 -50.03 -48.18
C SER A 199 54.58 -50.67 -49.52
N LEU A 200 53.30 -50.62 -49.94
CA LEU A 200 52.85 -51.09 -51.24
C LEU A 200 53.43 -50.24 -52.38
N ARG A 201 53.51 -48.91 -52.23
CA ARG A 201 54.15 -48.03 -53.22
C ARG A 201 55.63 -48.36 -53.38
N THR A 202 56.37 -48.52 -52.28
CA THR A 202 57.78 -48.93 -52.33
C THR A 202 57.94 -50.28 -53.04
N THR A 203 57.02 -51.22 -52.81
CA THR A 203 57.04 -52.54 -53.47
C THR A 203 56.75 -52.41 -54.97
N LYS A 204 55.78 -51.57 -55.35
CA LYS A 204 55.48 -51.27 -56.75
C LYS A 204 56.71 -50.69 -57.47
N ASP A 205 57.39 -49.73 -56.85
CA ASP A 205 58.55 -49.08 -57.47
C ASP A 205 59.70 -50.07 -57.69
N LYS A 206 59.90 -51.01 -56.76
CA LYS A 206 60.84 -52.14 -56.95
C LYS A 206 60.48 -52.99 -58.17
N ILE A 207 59.22 -53.40 -58.29
CA ILE A 207 58.75 -54.21 -59.43
C ILE A 207 58.91 -53.45 -60.74
N VAL A 208 58.63 -52.14 -60.77
CA VAL A 208 58.82 -51.31 -61.97
C VAL A 208 60.29 -51.28 -62.39
N ASN A 209 61.21 -51.12 -61.45
CA ASN A 209 62.65 -51.12 -61.73
C ASN A 209 63.11 -52.48 -62.27
N GLU A 210 62.72 -53.58 -61.62
CA GLU A 210 63.02 -54.94 -62.08
C GLU A 210 62.44 -55.21 -63.48
N THR A 211 61.23 -54.72 -63.76
CA THR A 211 60.59 -54.85 -65.09
C THR A 211 61.35 -54.08 -66.16
N ASN A 212 61.82 -52.86 -65.84
CA ASN A 212 62.61 -52.06 -66.78
C ASN A 212 63.97 -52.71 -67.07
N GLU A 213 64.62 -53.30 -66.07
CA GLU A 213 65.84 -54.09 -66.26
C GLU A 213 65.57 -55.30 -67.17
N LEU A 214 64.49 -56.05 -66.94
CA LEU A 214 64.10 -57.15 -67.82
C LEU A 214 63.84 -56.69 -69.26
N LYS A 215 63.15 -55.56 -69.47
CA LYS A 215 62.95 -54.98 -70.82
C LYS A 215 64.27 -54.64 -71.50
N PHE A 216 65.23 -54.11 -70.75
CA PHE A 216 66.57 -53.80 -71.26
C PHE A 216 67.29 -55.07 -71.69
N GLN A 217 67.29 -56.11 -70.84
CA GLN A 217 67.84 -57.43 -71.17
C GLN A 217 67.15 -58.04 -72.40
N PHE A 218 65.82 -57.96 -72.50
CA PHE A 218 65.06 -58.45 -73.65
C PHE A 218 65.43 -57.73 -74.95
N SER A 219 65.62 -56.41 -74.90
CA SER A 219 66.05 -55.63 -76.07
C SER A 219 67.43 -56.08 -76.56
N ARG A 220 68.35 -56.35 -75.63
CA ARG A 220 69.68 -56.91 -75.94
C ARG A 220 69.59 -58.29 -76.59
N PHE A 221 68.71 -59.16 -76.09
CA PHE A 221 68.49 -60.48 -76.68
C PHE A 221 67.86 -60.41 -78.07
N ARG A 222 66.95 -59.46 -78.29
CA ARG A 222 66.31 -59.26 -79.60
C ARG A 222 67.32 -58.83 -80.67
N GLN A 223 68.22 -57.91 -80.35
CA GLN A 223 69.27 -57.48 -81.28
C GLN A 223 70.20 -58.63 -81.65
N LYS A 224 70.58 -59.45 -80.65
CA LYS A 224 71.35 -60.68 -80.87
C LYS A 224 70.61 -61.71 -81.71
N LYS A 225 69.27 -61.70 -81.68
CA LYS A 225 68.42 -62.56 -82.52
C LYS A 225 68.41 -62.08 -83.97
N GLU A 226 68.24 -60.78 -84.23
CA GLU A 226 68.31 -60.21 -85.58
C GLU A 226 69.66 -60.51 -86.26
N ASP A 227 70.78 -60.41 -85.53
CA ASP A 227 72.12 -60.76 -86.04
C ASP A 227 72.24 -62.25 -86.47
N LEU A 228 71.45 -63.13 -85.85
CA LEU A 228 71.44 -64.58 -86.14
C LEU A 228 70.45 -64.93 -87.25
N GLU A 229 69.36 -64.15 -87.42
CA GLU A 229 68.34 -64.35 -88.46
C GLU A 229 68.88 -64.01 -89.86
N ASP A 230 69.86 -63.11 -90.00
CA ASP A 230 70.49 -62.77 -91.28
C ASP A 230 71.35 -63.89 -91.90
N GLN A 231 71.74 -64.92 -91.13
CA GLN A 231 72.72 -65.90 -91.58
C GLN A 231 72.15 -67.18 -92.19
N ILE A 232 70.82 -67.37 -92.27
CA ILE A 232 70.33 -68.71 -92.60
C ILE A 232 69.10 -68.74 -93.54
N VAL A 233 69.30 -69.25 -94.76
CA VAL A 233 68.29 -69.81 -95.71
C VAL A 233 68.12 -71.33 -95.45
N PRO A 234 66.93 -71.97 -95.61
CA PRO A 234 66.50 -73.10 -94.75
C PRO A 234 66.76 -74.52 -95.27
N SER A 235 67.14 -75.41 -94.34
CA SER A 235 67.08 -76.87 -94.46
C SER A 235 65.88 -77.41 -93.65
N PRO A 236 65.47 -78.68 -93.84
CA PRO A 236 64.30 -79.28 -93.19
C PRO A 236 64.32 -79.30 -91.64
N GLU A 237 65.48 -79.14 -91.00
CA GLU A 237 65.60 -78.98 -89.54
C GLU A 237 65.03 -77.65 -89.05
N LYS A 238 65.11 -76.59 -89.88
CA LYS A 238 64.51 -75.29 -89.55
C LYS A 238 63.00 -75.32 -89.49
N LEU A 239 62.36 -76.20 -90.26
CA LEU A 239 60.91 -76.39 -90.20
C LEU A 239 60.50 -77.05 -88.88
N GLN A 240 61.37 -77.86 -88.27
CA GLN A 240 61.16 -78.46 -86.96
C GLN A 240 61.42 -77.44 -85.84
N GLU A 241 62.44 -76.60 -85.97
CA GLU A 241 62.68 -75.44 -85.10
C GLU A 241 61.53 -74.44 -85.17
N TYR A 242 61.00 -74.12 -86.36
CA TYR A 242 59.87 -73.20 -86.52
C TYR A 242 58.59 -73.72 -85.83
N ASN A 243 58.39 -75.04 -85.85
CA ASN A 243 57.27 -75.67 -85.17
C ASN A 243 57.46 -75.68 -83.63
N GLN A 244 58.70 -75.83 -83.17
CA GLN A 244 59.06 -75.69 -81.76
C GLN A 244 58.91 -74.22 -81.29
N GLU A 245 59.33 -73.26 -82.12
CA GLU A 245 59.14 -71.83 -81.89
C GLU A 245 57.67 -71.45 -81.86
N LEU A 246 56.84 -71.94 -82.78
CA LEU A 246 55.39 -71.71 -82.76
C LEU A 246 54.74 -72.28 -81.49
N LYS A 247 55.17 -73.45 -81.01
CA LYS A 247 54.70 -74.00 -79.72
C LYS A 247 55.15 -73.16 -78.53
N ASN A 248 56.37 -72.62 -78.56
CA ASN A 248 56.87 -71.73 -77.53
C ASN A 248 56.13 -70.38 -77.56
N LEU A 249 55.88 -69.82 -78.75
CA LEU A 249 55.10 -68.61 -78.95
C LEU A 249 53.66 -68.79 -78.45
N LEU A 250 53.05 -69.94 -78.72
CA LEU A 250 51.71 -70.26 -78.23
C LEU A 250 51.70 -70.35 -76.70
N ARG A 251 52.71 -70.98 -76.08
CA ARG A 251 52.84 -70.98 -74.61
C ARG A 251 53.03 -69.57 -74.05
N GLU A 252 53.82 -68.75 -74.72
CA GLU A 252 54.06 -67.37 -74.30
C GLU A 252 52.77 -66.54 -74.38
N HIS A 253 52.02 -66.65 -75.48
CA HIS A 253 50.73 -66.00 -75.65
C HIS A 253 49.69 -66.46 -74.61
N VAL A 254 49.64 -67.74 -74.27
CA VAL A 254 48.78 -68.25 -73.19
C VAL A 254 49.20 -67.66 -71.84
N SER A 255 50.51 -67.56 -71.57
CA SER A 255 51.02 -66.92 -70.35
C SER A 255 50.68 -65.43 -70.29
N TYR A 256 50.76 -64.70 -71.41
CA TYR A 256 50.34 -63.29 -71.47
C TYR A 256 48.83 -63.14 -71.26
N PHE A 257 48.03 -64.04 -71.84
CA PHE A 257 46.58 -64.04 -71.63
C PHE A 257 46.22 -64.26 -70.16
N ASP A 258 46.91 -65.17 -69.46
CA ASP A 258 46.71 -65.38 -68.03
C ASP A 258 47.13 -64.18 -67.18
N LEU A 259 48.20 -63.48 -67.57
CA LEU A 259 48.62 -62.22 -66.93
C LEU A 259 47.60 -61.10 -67.14
N ASP A 260 47.08 -60.93 -68.35
CA ASP A 260 46.08 -59.90 -68.64
C ASP A 260 44.72 -60.22 -68.01
N LYS A 261 44.36 -61.51 -67.89
CA LYS A 261 43.20 -61.93 -67.10
C LYS A 261 43.34 -61.54 -65.63
N LYS A 262 44.53 -61.72 -65.02
CA LYS A 262 44.80 -61.26 -63.65
C LYS A 262 44.72 -59.73 -63.52
N LYS A 263 45.29 -58.98 -64.47
CA LYS A 263 45.18 -57.50 -64.47
C LYS A 263 43.74 -57.03 -64.62
N ASN A 264 42.93 -57.70 -65.44
CA ASN A 264 41.52 -57.33 -65.61
C ASN A 264 40.72 -57.52 -64.32
N GLU A 265 40.98 -58.62 -63.59
CA GLU A 265 40.38 -58.83 -62.26
C GLU A 265 40.86 -57.79 -61.22
N GLU A 266 42.14 -57.38 -61.26
CA GLU A 266 42.60 -56.26 -60.43
C GLU A 266 41.92 -54.94 -60.77
N ILE A 267 41.66 -54.65 -62.05
CA ILE A 267 40.96 -53.44 -62.48
C ILE A 267 39.51 -53.47 -61.99
N LYS A 268 38.80 -54.60 -62.14
CA LYS A 268 37.45 -54.76 -61.57
C LYS A 268 37.43 -54.51 -60.07
N ASN A 269 38.39 -55.06 -59.32
CA ASN A 269 38.48 -54.82 -57.88
C ASN A 269 38.71 -53.35 -57.56
N LYS A 270 39.55 -52.64 -58.32
CA LYS A 270 39.78 -51.19 -58.15
C LYS A 270 38.53 -50.37 -58.47
N ILE A 271 37.76 -50.72 -59.51
CA ILE A 271 36.49 -50.07 -59.84
C ILE A 271 35.48 -50.26 -58.69
N ASN A 272 35.35 -51.48 -58.16
CA ASN A 272 34.46 -51.75 -57.03
C ASN A 272 34.83 -50.93 -55.79
N ILE A 273 36.13 -50.76 -55.51
CA ILE A 273 36.59 -49.91 -54.39
C ILE A 273 36.24 -48.43 -54.66
N ALA A 274 36.44 -47.95 -55.89
CA ALA A 274 36.09 -46.58 -56.27
C ALA A 274 34.58 -46.30 -56.13
N ASP A 275 33.73 -47.24 -56.54
CA ASP A 275 32.28 -47.15 -56.37
C ASP A 275 31.88 -47.11 -54.89
N LEU A 276 32.55 -47.88 -54.04
CA LEU A 276 32.33 -47.83 -52.59
C LEU A 276 32.72 -46.46 -52.01
N CYS A 277 33.85 -45.90 -52.45
CA CYS A 277 34.29 -44.56 -52.04
C CYS A 277 33.30 -43.47 -52.50
N LEU A 278 32.77 -43.58 -53.72
CA LEU A 278 31.76 -42.65 -54.23
C LEU A 278 30.48 -42.69 -53.38
N LYS A 279 30.00 -43.89 -53.02
CA LYS A 279 28.84 -44.03 -52.13
C LYS A 279 29.07 -43.35 -50.78
N LYS A 280 30.23 -43.57 -50.15
CA LYS A 280 30.59 -42.92 -48.88
C LYS A 280 30.67 -41.38 -49.01
N LEU A 281 31.19 -40.86 -50.12
CA LEU A 281 31.23 -39.42 -50.36
C LEU A 281 29.83 -38.81 -50.50
N VAL A 282 28.89 -39.50 -51.15
CA VAL A 282 27.49 -39.07 -51.28
C VAL A 282 26.78 -39.08 -49.93
N GLU A 283 27.00 -40.11 -49.11
CA GLU A 283 26.48 -40.19 -47.74
C GLU A 283 27.01 -39.02 -46.88
N LEU A 284 28.32 -38.75 -46.95
CA LEU A 284 28.95 -37.64 -46.24
C LEU A 284 28.35 -36.29 -46.68
N LEU A 285 28.18 -36.07 -47.99
CA LEU A 285 27.59 -34.85 -48.53
C LEU A 285 26.16 -34.66 -48.02
N THR A 286 25.39 -35.74 -47.97
CA THR A 286 24.00 -35.72 -47.50
C THR A 286 23.95 -35.38 -46.00
N SER A 287 24.82 -36.00 -45.19
CA SER A 287 24.95 -35.72 -43.77
C SER A 287 25.37 -34.26 -43.50
N LEU A 288 26.36 -33.75 -44.23
CA LEU A 288 26.79 -32.34 -44.14
C LEU A 288 25.67 -31.38 -44.53
N THR A 289 24.91 -31.70 -45.58
CA THR A 289 23.78 -30.88 -46.03
C THR A 289 22.66 -30.84 -44.98
N SER A 290 22.35 -31.98 -44.35
CA SER A 290 21.40 -32.03 -43.23
C SER A 290 21.90 -31.19 -42.07
N HIS A 291 23.15 -31.36 -41.64
CA HIS A 291 23.72 -30.58 -40.53
C HIS A 291 23.68 -29.07 -40.80
N PHE A 292 23.97 -28.62 -42.02
CA PHE A 292 23.85 -27.22 -42.39
C PHE A 292 22.41 -26.71 -42.25
N ASN A 293 21.43 -27.45 -42.75
CA ASN A 293 20.02 -27.06 -42.71
C ASN A 293 19.45 -27.10 -41.29
N ASP A 294 19.76 -28.15 -40.52
CA ASP A 294 19.15 -28.39 -39.22
C ASP A 294 19.81 -27.58 -38.11
N THR A 295 21.12 -27.33 -38.22
CA THR A 295 21.90 -26.68 -37.16
C THR A 295 22.29 -25.27 -37.53
N ILE A 296 23.00 -25.09 -38.66
CA ILE A 296 23.57 -23.77 -39.01
C ILE A 296 22.46 -22.77 -39.35
N LYS A 297 21.50 -23.17 -40.17
CA LYS A 297 20.36 -22.31 -40.52
C LYS A 297 19.52 -21.94 -39.29
N TYR A 298 19.26 -22.90 -38.42
CA TYR A 298 18.56 -22.65 -37.14
C TYR A 298 19.30 -21.63 -36.27
N HIS A 299 20.62 -21.72 -36.16
CA HIS A 299 21.41 -20.72 -35.42
C HIS A 299 21.38 -19.33 -36.06
N ILE A 300 21.32 -19.23 -37.40
CA ILE A 300 21.14 -17.95 -38.11
C ILE A 300 19.78 -17.35 -37.75
N GLU A 301 18.70 -18.13 -37.80
CA GLU A 301 17.35 -17.67 -37.43
C GLU A 301 17.30 -17.21 -35.97
N LYS A 302 17.89 -17.98 -35.04
CA LYS A 302 18.00 -17.59 -33.62
C LYS A 302 18.81 -16.31 -33.40
N LYS A 303 19.85 -16.07 -34.19
CA LYS A 303 20.62 -14.82 -34.14
C LYS A 303 19.77 -13.62 -34.54
N ASP A 304 18.88 -13.77 -35.52
CA ASP A 304 18.00 -12.68 -35.94
C ASP A 304 16.87 -12.44 -34.93
N GLU A 305 16.34 -13.48 -34.29
CA GLU A 305 15.45 -13.33 -33.11
C GLU A 305 16.13 -12.53 -31.99
N LEU A 306 17.40 -12.85 -31.67
CA LEU A 306 18.16 -12.12 -30.66
C LEU A 306 18.33 -10.63 -30.99
N LYS A 307 18.58 -10.28 -32.26
CA LYS A 307 18.63 -8.87 -32.68
C LYS A 307 17.29 -8.16 -32.49
N ASN A 308 16.17 -8.84 -32.74
CA ASN A 308 14.85 -8.28 -32.51
C ASN A 308 14.59 -8.06 -31.02
N LEU A 309 14.94 -9.03 -30.17
CA LEU A 309 14.88 -8.87 -28.71
C LEU A 309 15.75 -7.71 -28.22
N GLU A 310 16.93 -7.51 -28.80
CA GLU A 310 17.80 -6.38 -28.46
C GLU A 310 17.15 -5.02 -28.82
N LYS A 311 16.42 -4.95 -29.95
CA LYS A 311 15.64 -3.75 -30.30
C LYS A 311 14.51 -3.50 -29.28
N TYR A 312 13.76 -4.53 -28.90
CA TYR A 312 12.71 -4.40 -27.89
C TYR A 312 13.27 -3.94 -26.54
N MET A 313 14.41 -4.47 -26.11
CA MET A 313 15.12 -4.04 -24.91
C MET A 313 15.49 -2.54 -24.96
N LYS A 314 15.95 -2.03 -26.11
CA LYS A 314 16.25 -0.61 -26.28
C LYS A 314 15.00 0.26 -26.14
N THR A 315 13.88 -0.16 -26.73
CA THR A 315 12.59 0.54 -26.58
C THR A 315 12.13 0.56 -25.11
N LEU A 316 12.13 -0.61 -24.44
CA LEU A 316 11.76 -0.71 -23.03
C LEU A 316 12.66 0.15 -22.12
N THR A 317 13.94 0.27 -22.45
CA THR A 317 14.87 1.13 -21.70
C THR A 317 14.51 2.61 -21.88
N SER A 318 14.17 3.02 -23.10
CA SER A 318 13.68 4.39 -23.38
C SER A 318 12.39 4.69 -22.61
N ASP A 319 11.41 3.77 -22.65
CA ASP A 319 10.14 3.93 -21.94
C ASP A 319 10.33 4.02 -20.42
N ARG A 320 11.26 3.22 -19.88
CA ARG A 320 11.64 3.29 -18.46
C ARG A 320 12.19 4.67 -18.12
N ASP A 321 13.12 5.19 -18.92
CA ASP A 321 13.74 6.48 -18.66
C ASP A 321 12.72 7.63 -18.74
N ASP A 322 11.75 7.56 -19.68
CA ASP A 322 10.62 8.48 -19.76
C ASP A 322 9.72 8.43 -18.53
N ILE A 323 9.42 7.23 -18.01
CA ILE A 323 8.64 7.05 -16.78
C ILE A 323 9.39 7.64 -15.57
N VAL A 324 10.71 7.41 -15.49
CA VAL A 324 11.55 7.97 -14.42
C VAL A 324 11.53 9.50 -14.47
N MET A 325 11.62 10.10 -15.65
CA MET A 325 11.53 11.56 -15.82
C MET A 325 10.13 12.09 -15.45
N LYS A 326 9.05 11.42 -15.85
CA LYS A 326 7.67 11.77 -15.44
C LYS A 326 7.50 11.72 -13.93
N LYS A 327 8.01 10.68 -13.27
CA LYS A 327 7.98 10.55 -11.81
C LYS A 327 8.73 11.71 -11.13
N LYS A 328 9.92 12.06 -11.63
CA LYS A 328 10.70 13.19 -11.10
C LYS A 328 9.93 14.51 -11.24
N ASN A 329 9.26 14.73 -12.37
CA ASN A 329 8.43 15.91 -12.58
C ASN A 329 7.21 15.94 -11.64
N GLN A 330 6.54 14.80 -11.43
CA GLN A 330 5.41 14.71 -10.48
C GLN A 330 5.84 15.00 -9.04
N VAL A 331 6.98 14.48 -8.61
CA VAL A 331 7.54 14.78 -7.28
C VAL A 331 7.81 16.27 -7.13
N LYS A 332 8.36 16.91 -8.17
CA LYS A 332 8.59 18.36 -8.16
C LYS A 332 7.27 19.14 -8.05
N ILE A 333 6.25 18.77 -8.82
CA ILE A 333 4.92 19.41 -8.74
C ILE A 333 4.32 19.26 -7.33
N LEU A 334 4.45 18.08 -6.72
CA LEU A 334 3.96 17.85 -5.35
C LEU A 334 4.70 18.75 -4.35
N GLN A 335 6.03 18.85 -4.43
CA GLN A 335 6.83 19.73 -3.57
C GLN A 335 6.44 21.20 -3.75
N ASP A 336 6.31 21.66 -4.99
CA ASP A 336 5.89 23.05 -5.30
C ASP A 336 4.48 23.33 -4.74
N THR A 337 3.59 22.33 -4.81
CA THR A 337 2.21 22.42 -4.31
C THR A 337 2.16 22.44 -2.77
N GLU A 338 2.92 21.58 -2.11
CA GLU A 338 3.05 21.57 -0.65
C GLU A 338 3.61 22.89 -0.12
N GLN A 339 4.64 23.43 -0.78
CA GLN A 339 5.19 24.72 -0.44
C GLN A 339 4.16 25.85 -0.61
N TYR A 340 3.42 25.87 -1.72
CA TYR A 340 2.35 26.83 -1.94
C TYR A 340 1.28 26.77 -0.82
N PHE A 341 0.83 25.58 -0.43
CA PHE A 341 -0.14 25.44 0.65
C PHE A 341 0.42 25.86 2.01
N ALA A 342 1.70 25.59 2.29
CA ALA A 342 2.37 26.05 3.50
C ALA A 342 2.43 27.59 3.56
N GLU A 343 2.77 28.25 2.46
CA GLU A 343 2.77 29.70 2.35
C GLU A 343 1.37 30.31 2.52
N GLN A 344 0.34 29.71 1.91
CA GLN A 344 -1.04 30.15 2.08
C GLN A 344 -1.52 29.96 3.52
N LYS A 345 -1.20 28.83 4.15
CA LYS A 345 -1.51 28.58 5.57
C LYS A 345 -0.86 29.63 6.47
N ALA A 346 0.41 29.96 6.22
CA ALA A 346 1.10 31.01 6.98
C ALA A 346 0.44 32.38 6.82
N LYS A 347 0.01 32.75 5.59
CA LYS A 347 -0.73 34.00 5.34
C LYS A 347 -2.06 34.05 6.08
N TRP A 348 -2.83 32.97 6.05
CA TRP A 348 -4.12 32.90 6.76
C TRP A 348 -3.94 32.95 8.27
N ASN A 349 -2.95 32.25 8.82
CA ASN A 349 -2.64 32.31 10.25
C ASN A 349 -2.25 33.74 10.68
N ALA A 350 -1.43 34.43 9.90
CA ALA A 350 -1.07 35.82 10.20
C ALA A 350 -2.30 36.75 10.15
N LYS A 351 -3.25 36.49 9.25
CA LYS A 351 -4.51 37.25 9.18
C LYS A 351 -5.40 36.97 10.40
N ILE A 352 -5.49 35.72 10.85
CA ILE A 352 -6.24 35.33 12.04
C ILE A 352 -5.64 36.01 13.29
N GLU A 353 -4.32 35.93 13.49
CA GLU A 353 -3.65 36.64 14.60
C GLU A 353 -3.87 38.15 14.55
N GLY A 354 -3.91 38.74 13.34
CA GLY A 354 -4.24 40.15 13.15
C GLY A 354 -5.66 40.49 13.60
N GLU A 355 -6.65 39.66 13.23
CA GLU A 355 -8.03 39.86 13.65
C GLU A 355 -8.25 39.59 15.14
N GLU A 356 -7.60 38.58 15.72
CA GLU A 356 -7.64 38.35 17.17
C GLU A 356 -7.15 39.57 17.95
N LYS A 357 -6.06 40.22 17.50
CA LYS A 357 -5.61 41.49 18.08
C LYS A 357 -6.64 42.61 17.92
N ASN A 358 -7.29 42.71 16.77
CA ASN A 358 -8.35 43.70 16.55
C ASN A 358 -9.55 43.47 17.49
N VAL A 359 -9.96 42.22 17.69
CA VAL A 359 -11.04 41.85 18.61
C VAL A 359 -10.71 42.33 20.03
N VAL A 360 -9.49 42.08 20.52
CA VAL A 360 -9.06 42.56 21.85
C VAL A 360 -9.11 44.09 21.94
N VAL A 361 -8.73 44.81 20.87
CA VAL A 361 -8.82 46.29 20.84
C VAL A 361 -10.28 46.75 20.87
N VAL A 362 -11.18 46.08 20.14
CA VAL A 362 -12.61 46.39 20.13
C VAL A 362 -13.23 46.12 21.50
N GLU A 363 -12.96 44.97 22.11
CA GLU A 363 -13.42 44.64 23.47
C GLU A 363 -12.97 45.69 24.48
N LYS A 364 -11.70 46.14 24.40
CA LYS A 364 -11.19 47.20 25.27
C LYS A 364 -11.97 48.51 25.08
N LYS A 365 -12.20 48.93 23.83
CA LYS A 365 -12.99 50.14 23.55
C LYS A 365 -14.45 50.01 24.01
N VAL A 366 -15.04 48.83 23.87
CA VAL A 366 -16.40 48.56 24.35
C VAL A 366 -16.47 48.69 25.87
N ASN A 367 -15.49 48.14 26.60
CA ASN A 367 -15.41 48.31 28.06
C ASN A 367 -15.22 49.77 28.46
N GLU A 368 -14.35 50.52 27.77
CA GLU A 368 -14.17 51.97 27.99
C GLU A 368 -15.48 52.75 27.77
N MET A 369 -16.29 52.39 26.76
CA MET A 369 -17.60 53.00 26.55
C MET A 369 -18.60 52.64 27.67
N TYR A 370 -18.62 51.39 28.13
CA TYR A 370 -19.48 51.00 29.25
C TYR A 370 -19.14 51.76 30.53
N GLU A 371 -17.85 51.95 30.83
CA GLU A 371 -17.42 52.78 31.97
C GLU A 371 -17.86 54.24 31.83
N GLN A 372 -17.79 54.81 30.62
CA GLN A 372 -18.28 56.17 30.35
C GLN A 372 -19.80 56.29 30.50
N ILE A 373 -20.56 55.29 30.05
CA ILE A 373 -22.03 55.24 30.20
C ILE A 373 -22.39 55.15 31.69
N ASP A 374 -21.69 54.31 32.46
CA ASP A 374 -21.92 54.19 33.90
C ASP A 374 -21.64 55.51 34.63
N GLU A 375 -20.59 56.25 34.26
CA GLU A 375 -20.29 57.54 34.85
C GLU A 375 -21.33 58.60 34.49
N LEU A 376 -21.77 58.65 33.22
CA LEU A 376 -22.86 59.53 32.78
C LEU A 376 -24.18 59.20 33.49
N ASN A 377 -24.49 57.92 33.70
CA ASN A 377 -25.68 57.52 34.46
C ASN A 377 -25.60 57.99 35.92
N ARG A 378 -24.43 57.90 36.57
CA ARG A 378 -24.25 58.44 37.94
C ARG A 378 -24.39 59.95 37.99
N GLU A 379 -23.97 60.65 36.95
CA GLU A 379 -24.12 62.11 36.85
C GLU A 379 -25.60 62.49 36.64
N ALA A 380 -26.30 61.79 35.73
CA ALA A 380 -27.73 61.96 35.51
C ALA A 380 -28.55 61.63 36.78
N ASP A 381 -28.20 60.59 37.53
CA ASP A 381 -28.85 60.24 38.79
C ASP A 381 -28.65 61.33 39.86
N ARG A 382 -27.46 61.94 39.91
CA ARG A 382 -27.17 63.08 40.80
C ARG A 382 -28.01 64.30 40.41
N GLU A 383 -28.05 64.64 39.13
CA GLU A 383 -28.88 65.74 38.63
C GLU A 383 -30.37 65.50 38.90
N ALA A 384 -30.85 64.26 38.71
CA ALA A 384 -32.22 63.89 39.03
C ALA A 384 -32.55 64.08 40.52
N GLN A 385 -31.63 63.71 41.42
CA GLN A 385 -31.79 63.95 42.86
C GLN A 385 -31.81 65.45 43.23
N GLU A 386 -31.00 66.26 42.56
CA GLU A 386 -31.03 67.72 42.73
C GLU A 386 -32.35 68.31 42.24
N ILE A 387 -32.85 67.87 41.08
CA ILE A 387 -34.16 68.28 40.56
C ILE A 387 -35.26 67.91 41.54
N ASP A 388 -35.28 66.67 42.06
CA ASP A 388 -36.26 66.23 43.06
C ASP A 388 -36.21 67.10 44.32
N SER A 389 -35.00 67.48 44.75
CA SER A 389 -34.81 68.37 45.90
C SER A 389 -35.35 69.78 45.64
N ILE A 390 -35.14 70.33 44.44
CA ILE A 390 -35.68 71.62 44.01
C ILE A 390 -37.21 71.56 43.89
N VAL A 391 -37.76 70.50 43.27
CA VAL A 391 -39.21 70.29 43.14
C VAL A 391 -39.85 70.25 44.52
N LYS A 392 -39.24 69.53 45.47
CA LYS A 392 -39.71 69.49 46.86
C LYS A 392 -39.68 70.87 47.52
N LEU A 393 -38.61 71.64 47.33
CA LEU A 393 -38.52 73.02 47.84
C LEU A 393 -39.59 73.94 47.24
N ILE A 394 -39.85 73.84 45.93
CA ILE A 394 -40.92 74.57 45.25
C ILE A 394 -42.28 74.18 45.85
N GLN A 395 -42.53 72.88 46.04
CA GLN A 395 -43.76 72.37 46.62
C GLN A 395 -43.97 72.90 48.05
N ASP A 396 -42.95 72.83 48.90
CA ASP A 396 -42.98 73.36 50.27
C ASP A 396 -43.26 74.87 50.29
N THR A 397 -42.68 75.60 49.33
CA THR A 397 -42.89 77.05 49.16
C THR A 397 -44.32 77.34 48.70
N LEU A 398 -44.85 76.57 47.75
CA LEU A 398 -46.22 76.68 47.27
C LEU A 398 -47.23 76.43 48.40
N ASP A 399 -47.00 75.38 49.21
CA ASP A 399 -47.83 75.05 50.36
C ASP A 399 -47.79 76.15 51.44
N SER A 400 -46.65 76.83 51.60
CA SER A 400 -46.51 78.01 52.45
C SER A 400 -47.32 79.20 51.90
N TYR A 401 -47.24 79.46 50.60
CA TYR A 401 -48.06 80.50 49.96
C TYR A 401 -49.55 80.20 50.05
N SER A 402 -49.99 78.97 49.80
CA SER A 402 -51.39 78.55 49.96
C SER A 402 -51.88 78.76 51.40
N ARG A 403 -51.06 78.46 52.41
CA ARG A 403 -51.35 78.78 53.82
C ARG A 403 -51.49 80.30 54.04
N ASN A 404 -50.58 81.10 53.50
CA ASN A 404 -50.65 82.55 53.61
C ASN A 404 -51.88 83.14 52.91
N PHE A 405 -52.25 82.63 51.73
CA PHE A 405 -53.47 83.02 51.03
C PHE A 405 -54.73 82.67 51.83
N ALA A 406 -54.78 81.49 52.46
CA ALA A 406 -55.89 81.12 53.33
C ALA A 406 -56.02 82.07 54.55
N VAL A 407 -54.91 82.54 55.11
CA VAL A 407 -54.90 83.57 56.18
C VAL A 407 -55.38 84.92 55.66
N ILE A 408 -54.97 85.33 54.46
CA ILE A 408 -55.44 86.55 53.81
C ILE A 408 -56.95 86.48 53.52
N ASP A 409 -57.45 85.34 53.05
CA ASP A 409 -58.88 85.12 52.82
C ASP A 409 -59.67 85.21 54.14
N ASP A 410 -59.21 84.56 55.23
CA ASP A 410 -59.83 84.70 56.57
C ASP A 410 -59.82 86.16 57.05
N LEU A 411 -58.71 86.89 56.87
CA LEU A 411 -58.62 88.31 57.21
C LEU A 411 -59.55 89.18 56.36
N THR A 412 -59.67 88.87 55.06
CA THR A 412 -60.54 89.59 54.12
C THR A 412 -62.01 89.33 54.47
N GLU A 413 -62.35 88.10 54.82
CA GLU A 413 -63.69 87.72 55.26
C GLU A 413 -64.05 88.33 56.61
N ARG A 414 -63.12 88.38 57.57
CA ARG A 414 -63.27 89.13 58.83
C ARG A 414 -63.43 90.62 58.59
N THR A 415 -62.68 91.19 57.65
CA THR A 415 -62.78 92.62 57.29
C THR A 415 -64.13 92.92 56.63
N ARG A 416 -64.58 92.05 55.71
CA ARG A 416 -65.90 92.15 55.08
C ARG A 416 -67.03 91.99 56.10
N SER A 417 -66.89 91.06 57.04
CA SER A 417 -67.83 90.86 58.15
C SER A 417 -67.86 92.08 59.08
N SER A 418 -66.69 92.62 59.43
CA SER A 418 -66.58 93.86 60.21
C SER A 418 -67.19 95.05 59.48
N HIS A 419 -66.95 95.20 58.17
CA HIS A 419 -67.55 96.23 57.33
C HIS A 419 -69.07 96.06 57.21
N THR A 420 -69.57 94.83 57.13
CA THR A 420 -71.01 94.53 57.12
C THR A 420 -71.64 94.88 58.48
N LEU A 421 -70.95 94.57 59.59
CA LEU A 421 -71.35 94.94 60.95
C LEU A 421 -71.34 96.46 61.16
N LEU A 422 -70.34 97.16 60.63
CA LEU A 422 -70.23 98.62 60.65
C LEU A 422 -71.31 99.26 59.79
N ALA A 423 -71.55 98.76 58.58
CA ALA A 423 -72.63 99.23 57.71
C ALA A 423 -74.01 98.99 58.33
N ALA A 424 -74.20 97.87 59.02
CA ALA A 424 -75.40 97.59 59.81
C ALA A 424 -75.53 98.55 61.02
N LYS A 425 -74.44 98.83 61.74
CA LYS A 425 -74.43 99.85 62.80
C LYS A 425 -74.73 101.25 62.27
N VAL A 426 -74.18 101.66 61.13
CA VAL A 426 -74.48 102.95 60.48
C VAL A 426 -75.94 103.01 60.02
N ARG A 427 -76.48 101.94 59.43
CA ARG A 427 -77.92 101.85 59.08
C ARG A 427 -78.83 101.90 60.31
N ASN A 428 -78.42 101.29 61.42
CA ASN A 428 -79.27 101.20 62.62
C ASN A 428 -79.12 102.41 63.56
N LEU A 429 -78.01 103.16 63.53
CA LEU A 429 -77.73 104.30 64.41
C LEU A 429 -77.79 105.67 63.72
N VAL A 430 -77.55 105.76 62.40
CA VAL A 430 -77.47 107.06 61.69
C VAL A 430 -78.71 107.35 60.86
N LEU A 431 -79.32 106.33 60.23
CA LEU A 431 -80.54 106.50 59.42
C LEU A 431 -81.84 106.81 60.20
N PRO A 432 -81.96 106.58 61.52
CA PRO A 432 -83.07 107.14 62.31
C PRO A 432 -82.82 108.59 62.80
N CYS A 433 -81.62 109.16 62.63
CA CYS A 433 -81.25 110.50 63.10
C CYS A 433 -81.16 111.56 61.99
N ALA A 434 -81.37 111.20 60.73
CA ALA A 434 -81.62 112.15 59.64
C ALA A 434 -83.13 112.22 59.33
N GLY A 435 -83.90 112.58 60.35
CA GLY A 435 -85.25 113.10 60.17
C GLY A 435 -85.23 114.61 60.42
N LYS A 436 -86.11 115.32 59.71
CA LYS A 436 -86.61 116.66 60.06
C LYS A 436 -85.62 117.81 59.86
N SER A 437 -85.56 118.27 58.61
CA SER A 437 -85.66 119.69 58.21
C SER A 437 -86.18 119.72 56.79
#